data_AF-B1L5A2-F1
#
_entry.id   AF-B1L5A2-F1
#
_cell.length_a   1.000
_cell.length_b   1.000
_cell.length_c   1.000
_cell.angle_alpha   90.00
_cell.angle_beta   90.00
_cell.angle_gamma   90.00
#
_symmetry.space_group_name_H-M   'P 1'
#
loop_
_entity.id
_entity.type
_entity.pdbx_description
1 polymer ?
#
loop_
_entity_poly.entity_id
_entity_poly.type
_entity_poly.pdbx_seq_one_letter_code
_entity_poly.pdbx_strand_id
1 'polypeptide(L)'
;MHAKLILLLILLLPITGSQALPYLEISRLDINAKTFAFNKDLIAIQNEELLLMGKPLNMSDCKLLGGRDIFIQCGGSLLKLPELREVARCEGCSFIPYSEDRYAILKDGLTLRIDGHERKFDLRPRIAKWSKDGNFLAVVDRDEAILLSEDGISIRAGLNTQIFDVDVSGKIMCVASKDCEVFAFNERGIAWTNKLCCCCIPLKLSSSDGLFFVALQGKEIAVLNSESGRVLQRIEVPGYSIYSFDGIVASLDSNGTLHIFADLSKLRVEGKSYGILLSWDIPEWVRGELNYELNGSSGRAEVSRESFIPVGSSGSFKLKLKDLNGLEVERDVNLSGLEVKLSPDGLVEVRGEGKIGISAQGRIYNGTKASVDTGFLPFYEVTILNYGKPIATYRCYNSRFTIISSLLAILIIAIILKKFLGKWR
;
A
#
# COMPACT_ATOMS: atom_id res chain seq x y z
N MET A 1 -27.99 -12.80 52.24
CA MET A 1 -28.96 -13.22 51.20
C MET A 1 -29.23 -12.01 50.31
N HIS A 2 -28.46 -11.86 49.23
CA HIS A 2 -28.75 -12.38 47.89
C HIS A 2 -29.79 -11.55 47.12
N ALA A 3 -29.28 -11.06 45.98
CA ALA A 3 -29.96 -10.53 44.80
C ALA A 3 -30.38 -9.04 44.84
N LYS A 4 -30.06 -8.21 43.85
CA LYS A 4 -29.27 -8.41 42.63
C LYS A 4 -28.92 -7.01 42.11
N LEU A 5 -27.64 -6.86 41.78
CA LEU A 5 -27.04 -5.87 40.89
C LEU A 5 -28.04 -5.30 39.86
N ILE A 6 -28.48 -4.05 40.02
CA ILE A 6 -29.12 -3.31 38.94
C ILE A 6 -27.99 -2.68 38.11
N LEU A 7 -27.53 -3.50 37.17
CA LEU A 7 -27.01 -3.17 35.85
C LEU A 7 -26.73 -1.68 35.57
N LEU A 8 -25.60 -1.16 36.08
CA LEU A 8 -24.93 0.02 35.54
C LEU A 8 -24.11 -0.42 34.31
N LEU A 9 -24.78 -0.86 33.25
CA LEU A 9 -24.15 -1.40 32.04
C LEU A 9 -24.88 -0.91 30.78
N ILE A 10 -25.18 0.39 30.75
CA ILE A 10 -25.60 1.10 29.55
C ILE A 10 -24.97 2.49 29.66
N LEU A 11 -23.77 2.67 29.08
CA LEU A 11 -23.18 3.95 28.59
C LEU A 11 -21.69 3.85 28.22
N LEU A 12 -21.08 2.66 28.29
CA LEU A 12 -19.95 2.33 27.41
C LEU A 12 -20.48 1.64 26.17
N LEU A 13 -21.29 2.38 25.39
CA LEU A 13 -21.35 2.10 23.97
C LEU A 13 -19.91 2.33 23.46
N PRO A 14 -19.26 1.35 22.83
CA PRO A 14 -18.21 1.72 21.92
C PRO A 14 -18.94 2.53 20.84
N ILE A 15 -18.72 3.84 20.81
CA ILE A 15 -18.73 4.57 19.55
C ILE A 15 -17.50 4.06 18.78
N THR A 16 -17.47 2.76 18.47
CA THR A 16 -16.74 2.24 17.33
C THR A 16 -17.67 2.43 16.15
N GLY A 17 -18.00 3.70 15.87
CA GLY A 17 -18.04 4.05 14.46
C GLY A 17 -16.65 3.74 13.99
N SER A 18 -16.49 2.61 13.28
CA SER A 18 -15.28 2.32 12.51
C SER A 18 -15.09 3.53 11.59
N GLN A 19 -14.36 4.53 12.07
CA GLN A 19 -13.88 5.59 11.23
C GLN A 19 -12.84 4.88 10.38
N ALA A 20 -13.19 4.58 9.13
CA ALA A 20 -12.19 4.16 8.18
C ALA A 20 -11.05 5.18 8.27
N LEU A 21 -9.84 4.66 8.50
CA LEU A 21 -8.67 5.53 8.48
C LEU A 21 -8.53 6.08 7.06
N PRO A 22 -8.00 7.31 6.91
CA PRO A 22 -7.97 7.96 5.62
C PRO A 22 -7.05 7.23 4.63
N TYR A 23 -7.33 7.41 3.36
CA TYR A 23 -6.40 7.14 2.28
C TYR A 23 -5.38 8.29 2.19
N LEU A 24 -4.09 7.96 2.20
CA LEU A 24 -2.99 8.92 2.05
C LEU A 24 -2.43 8.83 0.63
N GLU A 25 -2.16 9.99 0.00
CA GLU A 25 -1.43 10.01 -1.26
C GLU A 25 0.06 9.75 -1.02
N ILE A 26 0.52 8.57 -1.42
CA ILE A 26 1.88 8.10 -1.14
C ILE A 26 2.82 8.29 -2.33
N SER A 27 2.29 8.43 -3.55
CA SER A 27 3.10 8.48 -4.76
C SER A 27 2.39 9.18 -5.92
N ARG A 28 3.20 9.85 -6.76
CA ARG A 28 2.80 10.42 -8.05
C ARG A 28 3.77 9.93 -9.09
N LEU A 29 3.26 9.29 -10.13
CA LEU A 29 4.07 8.73 -11.21
C LEU A 29 3.70 9.42 -12.52
N ASP A 30 4.61 10.24 -13.04
CA ASP A 30 4.48 10.88 -14.35
C ASP A 30 4.83 9.89 -15.46
N ILE A 31 3.90 8.97 -15.73
CA ILE A 31 4.08 7.87 -16.69
C ILE A 31 3.51 8.19 -18.08
N ASN A 32 2.89 9.37 -18.24
CA ASN A 32 2.24 9.81 -19.48
C ASN A 32 1.32 8.72 -20.06
N ALA A 33 0.60 8.02 -19.18
CA ALA A 33 -0.20 6.86 -19.54
C ALA A 33 -1.58 7.28 -20.06
N LYS A 34 -2.13 6.50 -20.99
CA LYS A 34 -3.51 6.64 -21.47
C LYS A 34 -4.51 5.83 -20.65
N THR A 35 -4.06 4.67 -20.16
CA THR A 35 -4.83 3.76 -19.32
C THR A 35 -3.90 2.94 -18.46
N PHE A 36 -4.42 2.41 -17.36
CA PHE A 36 -3.69 1.57 -16.42
C PHE A 36 -4.62 0.53 -15.81
N ALA A 37 -4.02 -0.54 -15.29
CA ALA A 37 -4.66 -1.51 -14.43
C ALA A 37 -3.61 -2.04 -13.44
N PHE A 38 -4.03 -2.45 -12.26
CA PHE A 38 -3.11 -3.04 -11.29
C PHE A 38 -3.76 -4.13 -10.45
N ASN A 39 -2.90 -5.02 -9.95
CA ASN A 39 -3.17 -5.97 -8.88
C ASN A 39 -1.90 -6.12 -8.01
N LYS A 40 -1.26 -7.28 -8.02
CA LYS A 40 0.11 -7.49 -7.55
C LYS A 40 1.15 -6.77 -8.39
N ASP A 41 0.84 -6.42 -9.64
CA ASP A 41 1.69 -5.68 -10.57
C ASP A 41 0.95 -4.42 -11.05
N LEU A 42 1.68 -3.35 -11.37
CA LEU A 42 1.14 -2.16 -12.07
C LEU A 42 1.48 -2.27 -13.54
N ILE A 43 0.47 -2.08 -14.39
CA ILE A 43 0.63 -2.12 -15.84
C ILE A 43 -0.07 -0.89 -16.42
N ALA A 44 0.66 -0.17 -17.27
CA ALA A 44 0.17 1.03 -17.94
C ALA A 44 0.54 0.99 -19.42
N ILE A 45 -0.31 1.60 -20.25
CA ILE A 45 -0.03 1.80 -21.67
C ILE A 45 0.38 3.25 -21.88
N GLN A 46 1.57 3.43 -22.42
CA GLN A 46 2.18 4.73 -22.73
C GLN A 46 2.44 4.80 -24.24
N ASN A 47 1.98 5.85 -24.93
CA ASN A 47 2.23 6.04 -26.37
C ASN A 47 1.93 4.80 -27.25
N GLU A 48 0.86 4.05 -26.95
CA GLU A 48 0.51 2.78 -27.64
C GLU A 48 1.50 1.63 -27.45
N GLU A 49 2.44 1.77 -26.51
CA GLU A 49 3.36 0.71 -26.10
C GLU A 49 3.02 0.21 -24.69
N LEU A 50 3.12 -1.11 -24.53
CA LEU A 50 3.08 -1.76 -23.23
C LEU A 50 4.49 -1.88 -22.67
N LEU A 51 4.78 -1.20 -21.56
CA LEU A 51 6.06 -1.33 -20.86
C LEU A 51 6.05 -2.54 -19.93
N LEU A 52 6.17 -3.74 -20.51
CA LEU A 52 6.43 -4.98 -19.76
C LEU A 52 7.94 -5.21 -19.70
N MET A 53 8.55 -5.07 -18.52
CA MET A 53 9.93 -5.52 -18.26
C MET A 53 10.94 -5.16 -19.38
N GLY A 54 10.84 -3.95 -19.94
CA GLY A 54 11.80 -3.42 -20.92
C GLY A 54 11.62 -3.86 -22.39
N LYS A 55 10.49 -4.46 -22.79
CA LYS A 55 10.21 -4.74 -24.22
C LYS A 55 8.94 -4.03 -24.70
N PRO A 56 9.03 -3.12 -25.69
CA PRO A 56 7.85 -2.49 -26.27
C PRO A 56 7.06 -3.52 -27.10
N LEU A 57 5.76 -3.64 -26.83
CA LEU A 57 4.78 -4.27 -27.70
C LEU A 57 3.85 -3.19 -28.25
N ASN A 58 3.57 -3.23 -29.56
CA ASN A 58 2.59 -2.35 -30.20
C ASN A 58 1.17 -2.78 -29.80
N MET A 59 0.41 -1.84 -29.24
CA MET A 59 -0.91 -2.07 -28.63
C MET A 59 -2.00 -1.17 -29.22
N SER A 60 -1.82 -0.65 -30.44
CA SER A 60 -2.70 0.35 -31.06
C SER A 60 -4.20 -0.01 -30.98
N ASP A 61 -4.55 -1.29 -31.11
CA ASP A 61 -5.94 -1.79 -31.08
C ASP A 61 -6.27 -2.67 -29.85
N CYS A 62 -5.44 -2.60 -28.81
CA CYS A 62 -5.56 -3.44 -27.63
C CYS A 62 -6.10 -2.68 -26.41
N LYS A 63 -6.82 -3.40 -25.53
CA LYS A 63 -7.33 -2.85 -24.26
C LYS A 63 -6.71 -3.60 -23.09
N LEU A 64 -6.21 -2.84 -22.10
CA LEU A 64 -5.80 -3.40 -20.81
C LEU A 64 -7.04 -3.56 -19.92
N LEU A 65 -7.23 -4.74 -19.36
CA LEU A 65 -8.39 -5.11 -18.55
C LEU A 65 -7.89 -5.65 -17.20
N GLY A 66 -8.42 -5.08 -16.12
CA GLY A 66 -8.09 -5.50 -14.75
C GLY A 66 -9.19 -6.38 -14.14
N GLY A 67 -8.78 -7.30 -13.27
CA GLY A 67 -9.62 -8.14 -12.44
C GLY A 67 -8.79 -8.68 -11.27
N ARG A 68 -8.97 -9.96 -10.92
CA ARG A 68 -8.02 -10.68 -10.06
C ARG A 68 -6.65 -10.82 -10.75
N ASP A 69 -6.69 -11.10 -12.05
CA ASP A 69 -5.52 -11.13 -12.94
C ASP A 69 -5.55 -9.91 -13.88
N ILE A 70 -4.43 -9.61 -14.55
CA ILE A 70 -4.36 -8.56 -15.57
C ILE A 70 -4.38 -9.19 -16.96
N PHE A 71 -5.23 -8.66 -17.82
CA PHE A 71 -5.45 -9.17 -19.17
C PHE A 71 -5.28 -8.07 -20.22
N ILE A 72 -4.99 -8.51 -21.43
CA ILE A 72 -4.98 -7.70 -22.63
C ILE A 72 -6.00 -8.31 -23.59
N GLN A 73 -6.90 -7.47 -24.11
CA GLN A 73 -7.77 -7.86 -25.21
C GLN A 73 -7.24 -7.26 -26.52
N CYS A 74 -6.92 -8.10 -27.49
CA CYS A 74 -6.48 -7.72 -28.83
C CYS A 74 -7.17 -8.60 -29.87
N GLY A 75 -7.79 -8.02 -30.91
CA GLY A 75 -8.23 -8.78 -32.09
C GLY A 75 -9.15 -9.99 -31.83
N GLY A 76 -9.97 -9.95 -30.77
CA GLY A 76 -10.86 -11.06 -30.37
C GLY A 76 -10.20 -12.13 -29.48
N SER A 77 -8.94 -11.95 -29.10
CA SER A 77 -8.26 -12.79 -28.11
C SER A 77 -8.18 -12.08 -26.76
N LEU A 78 -8.31 -12.87 -25.69
CA LEU A 78 -8.01 -12.46 -24.33
C LEU A 78 -6.68 -13.09 -23.92
N LEU A 79 -5.67 -12.25 -23.70
CA LEU A 79 -4.33 -12.64 -23.30
C LEU A 79 -4.13 -12.32 -21.83
N LYS A 80 -3.46 -13.20 -21.08
CA LYS A 80 -3.14 -12.97 -19.66
C LYS A 80 -1.66 -12.61 -19.47
N LEU A 81 -1.41 -11.70 -18.54
CA LEU A 81 -0.08 -11.32 -18.06
C LEU A 81 0.35 -12.10 -16.80
N PRO A 82 1.66 -12.28 -16.55
CA PRO A 82 2.80 -11.69 -17.27
C PRO A 82 3.27 -12.48 -18.51
N GLU A 83 2.88 -13.75 -18.66
CA GLU A 83 3.43 -14.65 -19.69
C GLU A 83 2.86 -14.42 -21.11
N LEU A 84 1.96 -13.45 -21.30
CA LEU A 84 1.27 -13.17 -22.57
C LEU A 84 0.67 -14.43 -23.21
N ARG A 85 -0.11 -15.17 -22.42
CA ARG A 85 -0.76 -16.41 -22.84
C ARG A 85 -2.20 -16.17 -23.26
N GLU A 86 -2.64 -16.69 -24.42
CA GLU A 86 -4.05 -16.67 -24.81
C GLU A 86 -4.87 -17.59 -23.88
N VAL A 87 -5.90 -17.03 -23.24
CA VAL A 87 -6.79 -17.75 -22.32
C VAL A 87 -8.19 -17.94 -22.89
N ALA A 88 -8.59 -17.09 -23.84
CA ALA A 88 -9.87 -17.23 -24.55
C ALA A 88 -9.80 -16.56 -25.93
N ARG A 89 -10.61 -17.06 -26.87
CA ARG A 89 -10.70 -16.52 -28.23
C ARG A 89 -12.15 -16.48 -28.73
N CYS A 90 -12.56 -15.32 -29.22
CA CYS A 90 -13.89 -15.06 -29.72
C CYS A 90 -13.86 -13.92 -30.74
N GLU A 91 -14.05 -14.24 -32.03
CA GLU A 91 -14.01 -13.25 -33.10
C GLU A 91 -15.14 -12.21 -32.96
N GLY A 92 -14.77 -10.93 -32.98
CA GLY A 92 -15.68 -9.79 -32.87
C GLY A 92 -16.21 -9.53 -31.46
N CYS A 93 -15.70 -10.23 -30.44
CA CYS A 93 -16.23 -10.16 -29.08
C CYS A 93 -15.45 -9.17 -28.21
N SER A 94 -16.14 -8.61 -27.22
CA SER A 94 -15.51 -7.90 -26.10
C SER A 94 -15.51 -8.75 -24.85
N PHE A 95 -14.37 -8.84 -24.18
CA PHE A 95 -14.19 -9.58 -22.94
C PHE A 95 -14.25 -8.65 -21.75
N ILE A 96 -14.87 -9.11 -20.67
CA ILE A 96 -14.86 -8.46 -19.36
C ILE A 96 -14.31 -9.51 -18.38
N PRO A 97 -12.98 -9.60 -18.20
CA PRO A 97 -12.36 -10.66 -17.43
C PRO A 97 -12.32 -10.33 -15.94
N TYR A 98 -12.46 -11.36 -15.10
CA TYR A 98 -12.11 -11.32 -13.69
C TYR A 98 -10.90 -12.23 -13.41
N SER A 99 -10.96 -13.47 -13.89
CA SER A 99 -9.89 -14.47 -13.87
C SER A 99 -9.91 -15.30 -15.14
N GLU A 100 -8.98 -16.26 -15.28
CA GLU A 100 -8.98 -17.19 -16.42
C GLU A 100 -10.28 -18.00 -16.54
N ASP A 101 -10.87 -18.36 -15.41
CA ASP A 101 -12.07 -19.20 -15.35
C ASP A 101 -13.37 -18.38 -15.23
N ARG A 102 -13.25 -17.07 -15.03
CA ARG A 102 -14.40 -16.17 -14.79
C ARG A 102 -14.29 -14.93 -15.67
N TYR A 103 -15.12 -14.86 -16.70
CA TYR A 103 -15.17 -13.72 -17.61
C TYR A 103 -16.52 -13.62 -18.30
N ALA A 104 -16.86 -12.41 -18.77
CA ALA A 104 -18.03 -12.17 -19.58
C ALA A 104 -17.63 -11.93 -21.04
N ILE A 105 -18.45 -12.39 -21.97
CA ILE A 105 -18.28 -12.21 -23.41
C ILE A 105 -19.46 -11.41 -23.95
N LEU A 106 -19.18 -10.33 -24.66
CA LEU A 106 -20.16 -9.51 -25.35
C LEU A 106 -19.98 -9.65 -26.86
N LYS A 107 -20.93 -10.33 -27.52
CA LYS A 107 -21.00 -10.47 -28.99
C LYS A 107 -22.42 -10.22 -29.50
N ASP A 108 -23.32 -11.17 -29.24
CA ASP A 108 -24.73 -11.15 -29.66
C ASP A 108 -25.69 -11.03 -28.45
N GLY A 109 -25.16 -10.53 -27.33
CA GLY A 109 -25.72 -10.63 -25.99
C GLY A 109 -24.59 -10.87 -24.99
N LEU A 110 -24.92 -10.84 -23.71
CA LEU A 110 -23.96 -11.06 -22.64
C LEU A 110 -23.92 -12.55 -22.27
N THR A 111 -22.76 -13.18 -22.43
CA THR A 111 -22.51 -14.54 -21.93
C THR A 111 -21.61 -14.44 -20.71
N LEU A 112 -22.10 -14.90 -19.56
CA LEU A 112 -21.36 -15.00 -18.32
C LEU A 112 -20.74 -16.39 -18.23
N ARG A 113 -19.43 -16.47 -18.06
CA ARG A 113 -18.72 -17.73 -17.79
C ARG A 113 -18.15 -17.70 -16.39
N ILE A 114 -18.51 -18.66 -15.55
CA ILE A 114 -18.01 -18.81 -14.19
C ILE A 114 -17.63 -20.28 -14.00
N ASP A 115 -16.36 -20.54 -13.73
CA ASP A 115 -15.83 -21.86 -13.40
C ASP A 115 -16.22 -22.96 -14.42
N GLY A 116 -16.27 -22.59 -15.70
CA GLY A 116 -16.63 -23.46 -16.83
C GLY A 116 -18.13 -23.54 -17.15
N HIS A 117 -18.99 -22.99 -16.30
CA HIS A 117 -20.43 -22.87 -16.57
C HIS A 117 -20.72 -21.59 -17.36
N GLU A 118 -21.51 -21.71 -18.42
CA GLU A 118 -21.89 -20.58 -19.27
C GLU A 118 -23.39 -20.29 -19.17
N ARG A 119 -23.72 -19.02 -19.01
CA ARG A 119 -25.10 -18.52 -19.00
C ARG A 119 -25.25 -17.33 -19.91
N LYS A 120 -26.26 -17.37 -20.78
CA LYS A 120 -26.56 -16.31 -21.74
C LYS A 120 -27.67 -15.42 -21.24
N PHE A 121 -27.49 -14.12 -21.43
CA PHE A 121 -28.47 -13.09 -21.14
C PHE A 121 -28.70 -12.25 -22.40
N ASP A 122 -29.95 -11.94 -22.70
CA ASP A 122 -30.31 -10.98 -23.74
C ASP A 122 -30.11 -9.55 -23.23
N LEU A 123 -28.85 -9.22 -22.95
CA LEU A 123 -28.40 -7.93 -22.46
C LEU A 123 -27.26 -7.45 -23.36
N ARG A 124 -27.22 -6.15 -23.64
CA ARG A 124 -26.14 -5.52 -24.42
C ARG A 124 -25.51 -4.40 -23.62
N PRO A 125 -24.83 -4.74 -22.50
CA PRO A 125 -24.36 -3.74 -21.58
C PRO A 125 -23.28 -2.85 -22.20
N ARG A 126 -23.38 -1.55 -21.92
CA ARG A 126 -22.36 -0.55 -22.29
C ARG A 126 -21.26 -0.42 -21.23
N ILE A 127 -21.55 -0.84 -20.00
CA ILE A 127 -20.62 -0.85 -18.86
C ILE A 127 -20.79 -2.18 -18.15
N ALA A 128 -19.69 -2.79 -17.72
CA ALA A 128 -19.69 -4.02 -16.95
C ALA A 128 -18.49 -4.06 -16.01
N LYS A 129 -18.71 -4.37 -14.72
CA LYS A 129 -17.66 -4.49 -13.71
C LYS A 129 -17.93 -5.64 -12.74
N TRP A 130 -16.87 -6.38 -12.46
CA TRP A 130 -16.91 -7.51 -11.54
C TRP A 130 -16.78 -7.05 -10.09
N SER A 131 -17.43 -7.77 -9.18
CA SER A 131 -17.13 -7.70 -7.75
C SER A 131 -15.72 -8.22 -7.46
N LYS A 132 -15.15 -7.79 -6.34
CA LYS A 132 -13.80 -8.21 -5.90
C LYS A 132 -13.64 -9.73 -5.79
N ASP A 133 -14.70 -10.46 -5.46
CA ASP A 133 -14.73 -11.92 -5.36
C ASP A 133 -15.10 -12.64 -6.67
N GLY A 134 -15.47 -11.89 -7.72
CA GLY A 134 -15.87 -12.41 -9.02
C GLY A 134 -17.19 -13.18 -8.99
N ASN A 135 -17.98 -13.07 -7.93
CA ASN A 135 -19.28 -13.74 -7.81
C ASN A 135 -20.41 -12.94 -8.45
N PHE A 136 -20.23 -11.63 -8.63
CA PHE A 136 -21.20 -10.74 -9.24
C PHE A 136 -20.60 -9.92 -10.37
N LEU A 137 -21.41 -9.69 -11.41
CA LEU A 137 -21.12 -8.77 -12.49
C LEU A 137 -22.21 -7.69 -12.51
N ALA A 138 -21.82 -6.46 -12.18
CA ALA A 138 -22.69 -5.30 -12.30
C ALA A 138 -22.60 -4.75 -13.72
N VAL A 139 -23.74 -4.54 -14.38
CA VAL A 139 -23.81 -4.07 -15.76
C VAL A 139 -24.80 -2.93 -15.91
N VAL A 140 -24.58 -2.10 -16.93
CA VAL A 140 -25.53 -1.07 -17.36
C VAL A 140 -25.99 -1.39 -18.77
N ASP A 141 -27.28 -1.67 -18.93
CA ASP A 141 -27.93 -1.86 -20.23
C ASP A 141 -29.02 -0.80 -20.40
N ARG A 142 -28.87 0.06 -21.41
CA ARG A 142 -29.69 1.27 -21.60
C ARG A 142 -29.68 2.16 -20.34
N ASP A 143 -30.83 2.27 -19.67
CA ASP A 143 -31.10 3.06 -18.46
C ASP A 143 -31.30 2.17 -17.20
N GLU A 144 -30.97 0.88 -17.32
CA GLU A 144 -31.04 -0.07 -16.21
C GLU A 144 -29.65 -0.45 -15.72
N ALA A 145 -29.48 -0.47 -14.40
CA ALA A 145 -28.37 -1.13 -13.73
C ALA A 145 -28.82 -2.53 -13.28
N ILE A 146 -28.02 -3.54 -13.59
CA ILE A 146 -28.35 -4.94 -13.35
C ILE A 146 -27.18 -5.62 -12.65
N LEU A 147 -27.46 -6.35 -11.57
CA LEU A 147 -26.48 -7.20 -10.90
C LEU A 147 -26.73 -8.65 -11.29
N LEU A 148 -25.73 -9.28 -11.89
CA LEU A 148 -25.76 -10.66 -12.35
C LEU A 148 -24.89 -11.54 -11.45
N SER A 149 -25.31 -12.79 -11.28
CA SER A 149 -24.54 -13.89 -10.70
C SER A 149 -24.66 -15.12 -11.60
N GLU A 150 -24.01 -16.22 -11.23
CA GLU A 150 -24.20 -17.53 -11.88
C GLU A 150 -25.68 -17.95 -11.89
N ASP A 151 -26.40 -17.69 -10.79
CA ASP A 151 -27.81 -18.00 -10.59
C ASP A 151 -28.77 -17.10 -11.40
N GLY A 152 -28.28 -16.02 -11.99
CA GLY A 152 -29.02 -15.17 -12.91
C GLY A 152 -29.02 -13.71 -12.51
N ILE A 153 -30.16 -13.03 -12.72
CA ILE A 153 -30.32 -11.63 -12.34
C ILE A 153 -30.66 -11.57 -10.84
N SER A 154 -29.75 -11.01 -10.06
CA SER A 154 -29.93 -10.79 -8.62
C SER A 154 -30.64 -9.48 -8.33
N ILE A 155 -30.31 -8.41 -9.06
CA ILE A 155 -30.91 -7.07 -8.92
C ILE A 155 -31.15 -6.49 -10.31
N ARG A 156 -32.29 -5.83 -10.50
CA ARG A 156 -32.57 -4.99 -11.68
C ARG A 156 -33.15 -3.66 -11.19
N ALA A 157 -32.46 -2.57 -11.51
CA ALA A 157 -32.82 -1.22 -11.09
C ALA A 157 -32.92 -0.30 -12.32
N GLY A 158 -34.13 0.13 -12.65
CA GLY A 158 -34.35 1.17 -13.65
C GLY A 158 -34.23 2.55 -13.03
N LEU A 159 -33.44 3.43 -13.65
CA LEU A 159 -33.31 4.82 -13.25
C LEU A 159 -33.85 5.73 -14.35
N ASN A 160 -34.70 6.69 -14.00
CA ASN A 160 -35.17 7.74 -14.91
C ASN A 160 -34.12 8.85 -15.10
N THR A 161 -32.84 8.46 -15.19
CA THR A 161 -31.70 9.36 -15.35
C THR A 161 -30.58 8.64 -16.08
N GLN A 162 -29.69 9.40 -16.73
CA GLN A 162 -28.53 8.85 -17.41
C GLN A 162 -27.57 8.24 -16.39
N ILE A 163 -27.28 6.95 -16.53
CA ILE A 163 -26.25 6.26 -15.75
C ILE A 163 -24.87 6.52 -16.38
N PHE A 164 -23.88 6.93 -15.60
CA PHE A 164 -22.51 7.12 -16.06
C PHE A 164 -21.61 5.93 -15.76
N ASP A 165 -21.81 5.29 -14.61
CA ASP A 165 -20.98 4.17 -14.19
C ASP A 165 -21.71 3.28 -13.18
N VAL A 166 -21.22 2.05 -13.02
CA VAL A 166 -21.69 1.10 -12.01
C VAL A 166 -20.48 0.44 -11.36
N ASP A 167 -20.63 0.01 -10.11
CA ASP A 167 -19.70 -0.90 -9.45
C ASP A 167 -20.39 -1.70 -8.33
N VAL A 168 -19.74 -2.71 -7.78
CA VAL A 168 -20.31 -3.60 -6.76
C VAL A 168 -19.32 -3.89 -5.63
N SER A 169 -19.73 -3.58 -4.40
CA SER A 169 -19.02 -3.91 -3.17
C SER A 169 -19.83 -4.94 -2.38
N GLY A 170 -19.34 -6.17 -2.31
CA GLY A 170 -20.11 -7.30 -1.76
C GLY A 170 -21.39 -7.53 -2.56
N LYS A 171 -22.56 -7.38 -1.92
CA LYS A 171 -23.88 -7.48 -2.56
C LYS A 171 -24.53 -6.13 -2.88
N ILE A 172 -23.81 -5.03 -2.67
CA ILE A 172 -24.32 -3.69 -2.91
C ILE A 172 -23.85 -3.21 -4.26
N MET A 173 -24.79 -2.95 -5.16
CA MET A 173 -24.53 -2.34 -6.47
C MET A 173 -24.66 -0.83 -6.33
N CYS A 174 -23.58 -0.09 -6.59
CA CYS A 174 -23.57 1.36 -6.63
C CYS A 174 -23.66 1.84 -8.08
N VAL A 175 -24.51 2.82 -8.32
CA VAL A 175 -24.78 3.40 -9.64
C VAL A 175 -24.52 4.89 -9.54
N ALA A 176 -23.64 5.39 -10.40
CA ALA A 176 -23.39 6.81 -10.53
C ALA A 176 -24.17 7.35 -11.74
N SER A 177 -24.88 8.45 -11.52
CA SER A 177 -25.82 9.00 -12.50
C SER A 177 -25.57 10.48 -12.76
N LYS A 178 -26.40 11.06 -13.63
CA LYS A 178 -26.42 12.51 -13.90
C LYS A 178 -26.55 13.33 -12.61
N ASP A 179 -26.10 14.57 -12.66
CA ASP A 179 -26.22 15.56 -11.58
C ASP A 179 -25.48 15.16 -10.28
N CYS A 180 -24.40 14.38 -10.42
CA CYS A 180 -23.54 13.97 -9.31
C CYS A 180 -24.25 13.09 -8.26
N GLU A 181 -25.32 12.39 -8.66
CA GLU A 181 -26.09 11.51 -7.77
C GLU A 181 -25.59 10.07 -7.85
N VAL A 182 -25.42 9.46 -6.69
CA VAL A 182 -25.09 8.05 -6.52
C VAL A 182 -26.22 7.32 -5.79
N PHE A 183 -26.57 6.16 -6.32
CA PHE A 183 -27.60 5.28 -5.78
C PHE A 183 -26.96 3.94 -5.44
N ALA A 184 -27.24 3.42 -4.25
CA ALA A 184 -26.87 2.06 -3.91
C ALA A 184 -28.11 1.17 -3.83
N PHE A 185 -27.97 -0.03 -4.36
CA PHE A 185 -29.02 -1.04 -4.39
C PHE A 185 -28.55 -2.32 -3.72
N ASN A 186 -29.45 -2.97 -3.02
CA ASN A 186 -29.31 -4.34 -2.56
C ASN A 186 -30.55 -5.15 -2.96
N GLU A 187 -30.64 -6.41 -2.52
CA GLU A 187 -31.78 -7.30 -2.84
C GLU A 187 -33.15 -6.73 -2.39
N ARG A 188 -33.18 -5.75 -1.48
CA ARG A 188 -34.41 -5.08 -0.99
C ARG A 188 -34.80 -3.82 -1.77
N GLY A 189 -34.01 -3.43 -2.78
CA GLY A 189 -34.20 -2.20 -3.56
C GLY A 189 -33.15 -1.14 -3.24
N ILE A 190 -33.55 0.13 -3.18
CA ILE A 190 -32.63 1.25 -2.88
C ILE A 190 -32.18 1.13 -1.43
N ALA A 191 -30.88 0.91 -1.22
CA ALA A 191 -30.24 0.92 0.09
C ALA A 191 -30.04 2.35 0.60
N TRP A 192 -29.51 3.23 -0.27
CA TRP A 192 -29.31 4.66 0.02
C TRP A 192 -29.07 5.46 -1.25
N THR A 193 -29.10 6.79 -1.13
CA THR A 193 -28.73 7.74 -2.17
C THR A 193 -27.90 8.88 -1.60
N ASN A 194 -27.00 9.45 -2.39
CA ASN A 194 -26.19 10.60 -2.00
C ASN A 194 -25.94 11.52 -3.21
N LYS A 195 -25.97 12.84 -2.99
CA LYS A 195 -25.64 13.86 -3.99
C LYS A 195 -24.29 14.49 -3.64
N LEU A 196 -23.28 14.20 -4.45
CA LEU A 196 -21.90 14.53 -4.12
C LEU A 196 -21.51 15.96 -4.49
N CYS A 197 -22.17 16.53 -5.50
CA CYS A 197 -21.91 17.87 -6.03
C CYS A 197 -23.12 18.43 -6.79
N CYS A 198 -23.08 19.73 -7.13
CA CYS A 198 -24.15 20.40 -7.90
C CYS A 198 -23.78 20.62 -9.38
N CYS A 199 -22.61 20.16 -9.84
CA CYS A 199 -22.13 20.35 -11.21
C CYS A 199 -22.23 19.06 -12.03
N CYS A 200 -22.41 19.19 -13.35
CA CYS A 200 -22.60 18.08 -14.28
C CYS A 200 -21.26 17.41 -14.65
N ILE A 201 -20.59 16.80 -13.67
CA ILE A 201 -19.32 16.13 -13.89
C ILE A 201 -19.57 14.62 -14.05
N PRO A 202 -19.00 13.95 -15.07
CA PRO A 202 -19.08 12.50 -15.18
C PRO A 202 -18.43 11.86 -13.96
N LEU A 203 -19.07 10.82 -13.43
CA LEU A 203 -18.60 10.08 -12.28
C LEU A 203 -17.99 8.75 -12.74
N LYS A 204 -16.80 8.42 -12.24
CA LYS A 204 -16.24 7.08 -12.33
C LYS A 204 -16.28 6.41 -10.98
N LEU A 205 -16.73 5.16 -10.96
CA LEU A 205 -16.83 4.34 -9.76
C LEU A 205 -15.68 3.33 -9.70
N SER A 206 -15.13 3.15 -8.51
CA SER A 206 -14.40 1.95 -8.16
C SER A 206 -14.87 1.46 -6.78
N SER A 207 -14.68 0.19 -6.47
CA SER A 207 -15.05 -0.38 -5.18
C SER A 207 -14.02 -1.38 -4.69
N SER A 208 -13.75 -1.33 -3.39
CA SER A 208 -12.89 -2.30 -2.71
C SER A 208 -13.22 -2.29 -1.22
N ASP A 209 -13.16 -3.45 -0.57
CA ASP A 209 -13.14 -3.60 0.89
C ASP A 209 -14.28 -2.85 1.63
N GLY A 210 -15.51 -2.93 1.11
CA GLY A 210 -16.68 -2.28 1.73
C GLY A 210 -16.73 -0.76 1.51
N LEU A 211 -15.98 -0.25 0.55
CA LEU A 211 -15.96 1.16 0.17
C LEU A 211 -16.33 1.35 -1.29
N PHE A 212 -16.95 2.50 -1.58
CA PHE A 212 -17.09 3.03 -2.92
C PHE A 212 -16.22 4.27 -3.07
N PHE A 213 -15.50 4.34 -4.18
CA PHE A 213 -14.71 5.48 -4.58
C PHE A 213 -15.37 6.11 -5.79
N VAL A 214 -15.72 7.38 -5.66
CA VAL A 214 -16.40 8.13 -6.72
C VAL A 214 -15.47 9.24 -7.15
N ALA A 215 -14.86 9.09 -8.32
CA ALA A 215 -14.09 10.17 -8.93
C ALA A 215 -15.06 11.16 -9.57
N LEU A 216 -15.10 12.37 -9.02
CA LEU A 216 -15.71 13.54 -9.64
C LEU A 216 -14.65 14.11 -10.59
N GLN A 217 -14.80 13.79 -11.87
CA GLN A 217 -13.82 14.08 -12.91
C GLN A 217 -13.24 15.50 -12.83
N GLY A 218 -11.90 15.58 -12.71
CA GLY A 218 -11.14 16.83 -12.66
C GLY A 218 -11.21 17.60 -11.34
N LYS A 219 -11.79 17.01 -10.28
CA LYS A 219 -12.01 17.69 -8.99
C LYS A 219 -11.51 16.91 -7.79
N GLU A 220 -12.16 15.81 -7.46
CA GLU A 220 -11.93 15.08 -6.21
C GLU A 220 -12.36 13.61 -6.32
N ILE A 221 -11.87 12.79 -5.40
CA ILE A 221 -12.42 11.46 -5.13
C ILE A 221 -13.19 11.51 -3.82
N ALA A 222 -14.47 11.15 -3.87
CA ALA A 222 -15.26 10.90 -2.67
C ALA A 222 -15.14 9.43 -2.27
N VAL A 223 -14.75 9.18 -1.02
CA VAL A 223 -14.71 7.83 -0.42
C VAL A 223 -15.97 7.65 0.41
N LEU A 224 -16.79 6.66 0.08
CA LEU A 224 -18.05 6.37 0.75
C LEU A 224 -18.02 4.98 1.38
N ASN A 225 -18.67 4.86 2.53
CA ASN A 225 -19.01 3.56 3.10
C ASN A 225 -20.08 2.88 2.24
N SER A 226 -19.87 1.63 1.82
CA SER A 226 -20.79 0.95 0.90
C SER A 226 -22.18 0.68 1.49
N GLU A 227 -22.27 0.47 2.81
CA GLU A 227 -23.51 0.12 3.49
C GLU A 227 -24.40 1.34 3.78
N SER A 228 -23.79 2.48 4.11
CA SER A 228 -24.52 3.67 4.58
C SER A 228 -24.54 4.84 3.60
N GLY A 229 -23.67 4.85 2.59
CA GLY A 229 -23.52 5.99 1.69
C GLY A 229 -22.92 7.24 2.35
N ARG A 230 -22.43 7.12 3.59
CA ARG A 230 -21.75 8.21 4.28
C ARG A 230 -20.41 8.48 3.60
N VAL A 231 -20.17 9.75 3.26
CA VAL A 231 -18.85 10.23 2.82
C VAL A 231 -17.89 10.17 4.01
N LEU A 232 -16.83 9.38 3.87
CA LEU A 232 -15.79 9.18 4.87
C LEU A 232 -14.61 10.13 4.64
N GLN A 233 -14.28 10.38 3.38
CA GLN A 233 -13.17 11.26 2.98
C GLN A 233 -13.45 11.90 1.63
N ARG A 234 -12.90 13.09 1.43
CA ARG A 234 -12.77 13.76 0.13
C ARG A 234 -11.30 14.00 -0.14
N ILE A 235 -10.83 13.58 -1.31
CA ILE A 235 -9.43 13.66 -1.71
C ILE A 235 -9.37 14.58 -2.93
N GLU A 236 -8.72 15.73 -2.79
CA GLU A 236 -8.55 16.67 -3.90
C GLU A 236 -7.51 16.12 -4.87
N VAL A 237 -7.97 15.70 -6.05
CA VAL A 237 -7.12 15.17 -7.12
C VAL A 237 -7.83 15.39 -8.45
N PRO A 238 -7.12 15.90 -9.49
CA PRO A 238 -7.71 16.16 -10.80
C PRO A 238 -7.88 14.86 -11.62
N GLY A 239 -8.37 13.80 -10.99
CA GLY A 239 -8.53 12.48 -11.58
C GLY A 239 -9.66 12.37 -12.58
N TYR A 240 -9.45 11.59 -13.64
CA TYR A 240 -10.45 11.31 -14.70
C TYR A 240 -10.84 9.84 -14.75
N SER A 241 -9.99 8.97 -14.22
CA SER A 241 -10.27 7.54 -14.06
C SER A 241 -9.87 7.12 -12.66
N ILE A 242 -10.51 6.06 -12.16
CA ILE A 242 -10.22 5.52 -10.85
C ILE A 242 -10.24 4.01 -10.91
N TYR A 243 -9.29 3.40 -10.23
CA TYR A 243 -9.22 1.96 -10.05
C TYR A 243 -8.79 1.69 -8.61
N SER A 244 -9.42 0.73 -7.96
CA SER A 244 -9.09 0.33 -6.60
C SER A 244 -8.91 -1.18 -6.54
N PHE A 245 -7.91 -1.60 -5.79
CA PHE A 245 -7.65 -3.00 -5.51
C PHE A 245 -6.89 -3.11 -4.20
N ASP A 246 -7.49 -3.84 -3.27
CA ASP A 246 -6.85 -4.29 -2.02
C ASP A 246 -6.21 -3.18 -1.18
N GLY A 247 -6.98 -2.16 -0.81
CA GLY A 247 -6.48 -1.06 0.02
C GLY A 247 -5.61 -0.04 -0.73
N ILE A 248 -5.40 -0.22 -2.03
CA ILE A 248 -4.82 0.79 -2.91
C ILE A 248 -5.90 1.36 -3.82
N VAL A 249 -5.90 2.67 -3.97
CA VAL A 249 -6.69 3.40 -4.96
C VAL A 249 -5.70 4.15 -5.83
N ALA A 250 -5.86 4.07 -7.15
CA ALA A 250 -5.11 4.92 -8.05
C ALA A 250 -6.05 5.69 -8.97
N SER A 251 -5.60 6.88 -9.35
CA SER A 251 -6.33 7.79 -10.20
C SER A 251 -5.41 8.38 -11.24
N LEU A 252 -5.82 8.34 -12.51
CA LEU A 252 -5.09 8.95 -13.61
C LEU A 252 -5.67 10.33 -13.92
N ASP A 253 -4.82 11.35 -13.97
CA ASP A 253 -5.20 12.70 -14.35
C ASP A 253 -5.18 12.89 -15.89
N SER A 254 -5.52 14.09 -16.37
CA SER A 254 -5.51 14.41 -17.81
C SER A 254 -4.10 14.54 -18.41
N ASN A 255 -3.07 14.66 -17.59
CA ASN A 255 -1.68 14.76 -18.01
C ASN A 255 -0.99 13.39 -18.11
N GLY A 256 -1.71 12.30 -17.75
CA GLY A 256 -1.16 10.96 -17.68
C GLY A 256 -0.32 10.71 -16.42
N THR A 257 -0.50 11.53 -15.38
CA THR A 257 0.08 11.33 -14.05
C THR A 257 -0.82 10.39 -13.23
N LEU A 258 -0.21 9.33 -12.70
CA LEU A 258 -0.89 8.37 -11.84
C LEU A 258 -0.69 8.76 -10.37
N HIS A 259 -1.79 9.10 -9.71
CA HIS A 259 -1.86 9.37 -8.28
C HIS A 259 -2.19 8.07 -7.54
N ILE A 260 -1.39 7.70 -6.54
CA ILE A 260 -1.54 6.46 -5.77
C ILE A 260 -1.84 6.78 -4.32
N PHE A 261 -2.94 6.23 -3.83
CA PHE A 261 -3.43 6.38 -2.47
C PHE A 261 -3.48 5.03 -1.76
N ALA A 262 -3.05 4.99 -0.50
CA ALA A 262 -3.04 3.78 0.31
C ALA A 262 -3.89 3.94 1.57
N ASP A 263 -4.64 2.89 1.90
CA ASP A 263 -5.45 2.80 3.10
C ASP A 263 -4.56 2.76 4.35
N LEU A 264 -4.66 3.78 5.18
CA LEU A 264 -3.92 3.87 6.44
C LEU A 264 -4.37 2.82 7.47
N SER A 265 -5.57 2.24 7.33
CA SER A 265 -6.02 1.15 8.20
C SER A 265 -5.14 -0.10 8.08
N LYS A 266 -4.48 -0.26 6.94
CA LYS A 266 -3.52 -1.34 6.67
C LYS A 266 -2.10 -1.00 7.13
N LEU A 267 -1.84 0.22 7.61
CA LEU A 267 -0.52 0.61 8.13
C LEU A 267 -0.40 0.23 9.61
N ARG A 268 0.57 -0.63 9.91
CA ARG A 268 0.99 -0.93 11.28
C ARG A 268 2.17 -0.03 11.65
N VAL A 269 2.05 0.65 12.77
CA VAL A 269 3.10 1.50 13.34
C VAL A 269 3.52 0.90 14.67
N GLU A 270 4.78 0.47 14.76
CA GLU A 270 5.32 -0.18 15.96
C GLU A 270 6.60 0.50 16.41
N GLY A 271 6.73 0.71 17.72
CA GLY A 271 8.01 1.09 18.30
C GLY A 271 8.93 -0.12 18.39
N LYS A 272 10.20 0.09 18.07
CA LYS A 272 11.30 -0.87 18.22
C LYS A 272 12.45 -0.19 18.96
N SER A 273 13.54 -0.93 19.20
CA SER A 273 14.71 -0.35 19.85
C SER A 273 15.26 0.81 19.03
N TYR A 274 15.17 2.00 19.62
CA TYR A 274 15.65 3.28 19.08
C TYR A 274 15.09 3.68 17.69
N GLY A 275 13.91 3.18 17.30
CA GLY A 275 13.25 3.65 16.09
C GLY A 275 11.86 3.06 15.85
N ILE A 276 11.19 3.58 14.83
CA ILE A 276 9.81 3.24 14.50
C ILE A 276 9.79 2.36 13.26
N LEU A 277 9.09 1.24 13.34
CA LEU A 277 8.78 0.39 12.20
C LEU A 277 7.40 0.77 11.65
N LEU A 278 7.38 1.09 10.37
CA LEU A 278 6.18 1.20 9.54
C LEU A 278 6.07 -0.09 8.72
N SER A 279 4.97 -0.82 8.88
CA SER A 279 4.72 -2.04 8.11
C SER A 279 3.38 -1.95 7.39
N TRP A 280 3.40 -2.12 6.07
CA TRP A 280 2.21 -1.98 5.22
C TRP A 280 2.03 -3.24 4.38
N ASP A 281 0.81 -3.74 4.32
CA ASP A 281 0.44 -4.81 3.39
C ASP A 281 0.04 -4.20 2.05
N ILE A 282 1.05 -3.86 1.24
CA ILE A 282 0.89 -3.25 -0.10
C ILE A 282 1.68 -4.04 -1.16
N PRO A 283 1.28 -3.97 -2.44
CA PRO A 283 2.03 -4.58 -3.55
C PRO A 283 3.47 -4.05 -3.67
N GLU A 284 4.41 -4.89 -4.12
CA GLU A 284 5.85 -4.54 -4.15
C GLU A 284 6.22 -3.42 -5.13
N TRP A 285 5.40 -3.21 -6.16
CA TRP A 285 5.60 -2.11 -7.11
C TRP A 285 5.22 -0.75 -6.50
N VAL A 286 4.40 -0.73 -5.44
CA VAL A 286 3.99 0.51 -4.80
C VAL A 286 5.20 1.07 -4.06
N ARG A 287 5.71 2.18 -4.56
CA ARG A 287 6.83 2.94 -3.97
C ARG A 287 6.43 4.39 -3.85
N GLY A 288 6.85 5.01 -2.76
CA GLY A 288 6.45 6.36 -2.42
C GLY A 288 7.19 6.88 -1.19
N GLU A 289 6.78 8.06 -0.73
CA GLU A 289 7.32 8.67 0.48
C GLU A 289 6.19 9.30 1.30
N LEU A 290 6.27 9.17 2.61
CA LEU A 290 5.51 9.97 3.56
C LEU A 290 6.47 10.92 4.27
N ASN A 291 6.05 12.17 4.44
CA ASN A 291 6.74 13.05 5.37
C ASN A 291 6.36 12.63 6.78
N TYR A 292 7.32 12.70 7.70
CA TYR A 292 7.02 12.49 9.11
C TYR A 292 7.55 13.65 9.95
N GLU A 293 6.87 13.89 11.07
CA GLU A 293 7.33 14.75 12.15
C GLU A 293 7.33 13.96 13.46
N LEU A 294 8.41 14.09 14.21
CA LEU A 294 8.63 13.41 15.48
C LEU A 294 9.29 14.38 16.45
N ASN A 295 8.52 14.85 17.43
CA ASN A 295 8.95 15.80 18.46
C ASN A 295 9.74 17.01 17.90
N GLY A 296 9.24 17.64 16.83
CA GLY A 296 9.84 18.82 16.20
C GLY A 296 10.97 18.53 15.20
N SER A 297 11.35 17.26 15.02
CA SER A 297 12.22 16.84 13.91
C SER A 297 11.37 16.33 12.75
N SER A 298 11.68 16.75 11.52
CA SER A 298 10.98 16.30 10.31
C SER A 298 11.90 15.46 9.42
N GLY A 299 11.33 14.45 8.75
CA GLY A 299 12.04 13.66 7.77
C GLY A 299 11.10 13.02 6.76
N ARG A 300 11.65 12.10 5.95
CA ARG A 300 10.88 11.30 5.01
C ARG A 300 11.04 9.82 5.31
N ALA A 301 9.93 9.11 5.25
CA ALA A 301 9.89 7.66 5.36
C ALA A 301 9.46 7.10 4.01
N GLU A 302 10.27 6.19 3.48
CA GLU A 302 9.91 5.44 2.28
C GLU A 302 8.63 4.64 2.54
N VAL A 303 7.75 4.55 1.55
CA VAL A 303 6.59 3.67 1.58
C VAL A 303 6.99 2.34 0.96
N SER A 304 7.02 1.32 1.79
CA SER A 304 7.32 -0.06 1.41
C SER A 304 6.60 -1.02 2.37
N ARG A 305 6.80 -2.34 2.18
CA ARG A 305 6.27 -3.34 3.13
C ARG A 305 6.82 -3.18 4.54
N GLU A 306 8.09 -2.78 4.66
CA GLU A 306 8.75 -2.52 5.93
C GLU A 306 9.70 -1.32 5.78
N SER A 307 9.36 -0.23 6.44
CA SER A 307 10.19 0.97 6.48
C SER A 307 10.54 1.31 7.92
N PHE A 308 11.78 1.72 8.16
CA PHE A 308 12.27 2.00 9.50
C PHE A 308 12.77 3.43 9.63
N ILE A 309 12.23 4.15 10.62
CA ILE A 309 12.62 5.51 10.97
C ILE A 309 13.57 5.44 12.18
N PRO A 310 14.88 5.69 12.00
CA PRO A 310 15.81 5.73 13.13
C PRO A 310 15.54 7.00 13.95
N VAL A 311 15.38 6.82 15.27
CA VAL A 311 15.15 7.92 16.22
C VAL A 311 16.37 8.12 17.14
N GLY A 312 17.11 7.04 17.41
CA GLY A 312 18.36 7.09 18.20
C GLY A 312 18.16 7.27 19.71
N SER A 313 16.92 7.18 20.19
CA SER A 313 16.59 7.26 21.63
C SER A 313 15.36 6.42 21.96
N SER A 314 15.15 6.17 23.25
CA SER A 314 13.99 5.45 23.78
C SER A 314 13.02 6.40 24.47
N GLY A 315 11.76 5.97 24.65
CA GLY A 315 10.72 6.78 25.28
C GLY A 315 9.44 6.84 24.46
N SER A 316 8.52 7.72 24.85
CA SER A 316 7.25 7.94 24.16
C SER A 316 7.38 9.08 23.16
N PHE A 317 6.93 8.83 21.93
CA PHE A 317 6.99 9.78 20.83
C PHE A 317 5.62 9.89 20.18
N LYS A 318 5.31 11.10 19.71
CA LYS A 318 4.15 11.34 18.87
C LYS A 318 4.63 11.42 17.42
N LEU A 319 4.31 10.40 16.63
CA LEU A 319 4.60 10.37 15.20
C LEU A 319 3.44 11.03 14.45
N LYS A 320 3.72 12.09 13.72
CA LYS A 320 2.81 12.65 12.73
C LYS A 320 3.27 12.22 11.33
N LEU A 321 2.42 11.54 10.58
CA LEU A 321 2.63 11.20 9.18
C LEU A 321 1.85 12.17 8.31
N LYS A 322 2.47 12.66 7.23
CA LYS A 322 1.91 13.62 6.29
C LYS A 322 2.09 13.13 4.86
N ASP A 323 1.00 13.11 4.11
CA ASP A 323 0.99 12.70 2.70
C ASP A 323 1.40 13.85 1.75
N LEU A 324 1.36 13.59 0.44
CA LEU A 324 1.73 14.58 -0.59
C LEU A 324 0.73 15.74 -0.75
N ASN A 325 -0.51 15.58 -0.28
CA ASN A 325 -1.54 16.65 -0.25
C ASN A 325 -1.57 17.40 1.09
N GLY A 326 -0.76 16.96 2.04
CA GLY A 326 -0.68 17.54 3.37
C GLY A 326 -1.73 17.04 4.34
N LEU A 327 -2.42 15.94 4.04
CA LEU A 327 -3.25 15.23 5.00
C LEU A 327 -2.36 14.60 6.07
N GLU A 328 -2.70 14.83 7.34
CA GLU A 328 -1.89 14.45 8.48
C GLU A 328 -2.61 13.46 9.40
N VAL A 329 -1.88 12.47 9.89
CA VAL A 329 -2.37 11.52 10.91
C VAL A 329 -1.33 11.32 11.99
N GLU A 330 -1.79 11.25 13.24
CA GLU A 330 -0.94 11.11 14.42
C GLU A 330 -1.06 9.72 15.05
N ARG A 331 0.06 9.23 15.59
CA ARG A 331 0.19 7.96 16.33
C ARG A 331 1.13 8.13 17.50
N ASP A 332 0.70 7.68 18.67
CA ASP A 332 1.58 7.54 19.82
C ASP A 332 2.38 6.24 19.69
N VAL A 333 3.70 6.33 19.86
CA VAL A 333 4.62 5.20 19.69
C VAL A 333 5.62 5.18 20.84
N ASN A 334 5.80 4.01 21.46
CA ASN A 334 6.76 3.81 22.55
C ASN A 334 7.98 3.04 22.04
N LEU A 335 9.16 3.64 22.14
CA LEU A 335 10.42 3.07 21.71
C LEU A 335 11.14 2.41 22.89
N SER A 336 11.51 1.15 22.70
CA SER A 336 12.28 0.39 23.69
C SER A 336 13.75 0.83 23.71
N GLY A 337 14.38 0.65 24.87
CA GLY A 337 15.82 0.86 25.04
C GLY A 337 16.65 -0.14 24.24
N LEU A 338 17.95 0.15 24.11
CA LEU A 338 18.94 -0.75 23.53
C LEU A 338 20.04 -1.00 24.58
N GLU A 339 20.27 -2.26 24.94
CA GLU A 339 21.39 -2.64 25.81
C GLU A 339 22.55 -3.13 24.92
N VAL A 340 23.72 -2.50 25.03
CA VAL A 340 24.91 -2.87 24.26
C VAL A 340 26.07 -3.14 25.21
N LYS A 341 26.67 -4.32 25.08
CA LYS A 341 27.90 -4.70 25.78
C LYS A 341 29.03 -4.82 24.78
N LEU A 342 30.08 -4.05 25.02
CA LEU A 342 31.32 -4.08 24.26
C LEU A 342 32.44 -4.59 25.16
N SER A 343 33.17 -5.59 24.69
CA SER A 343 34.34 -6.10 25.41
C SER A 343 35.64 -5.64 24.73
N PRO A 344 36.73 -5.40 25.50
CA PRO A 344 37.98 -4.88 24.94
C PRO A 344 38.69 -5.77 23.90
N ASP A 345 38.28 -7.03 23.82
CA ASP A 345 38.75 -8.05 22.87
C ASP A 345 37.88 -8.15 21.60
N GLY A 346 36.81 -7.35 21.50
CA GLY A 346 35.99 -7.25 20.30
C GLY A 346 34.69 -8.05 20.31
N LEU A 347 34.27 -8.59 21.46
CA LEU A 347 32.92 -9.15 21.59
C LEU A 347 31.90 -8.03 21.69
N VAL A 348 30.85 -8.13 20.89
CA VAL A 348 29.71 -7.23 20.87
C VAL A 348 28.47 -8.06 21.15
N GLU A 349 27.70 -7.68 22.17
CA GLU A 349 26.38 -8.23 22.46
C GLU A 349 25.35 -7.10 22.55
N VAL A 350 24.21 -7.29 21.88
CA VAL A 350 23.13 -6.31 21.77
C VAL A 350 21.83 -6.98 22.20
N ARG A 351 21.07 -6.33 23.07
CA ARG A 351 19.69 -6.73 23.39
C ARG A 351 18.75 -5.60 23.03
N GLY A 352 17.78 -5.91 22.18
CA GLY A 352 16.80 -4.96 21.68
C GLY A 352 15.80 -5.62 20.72
N GLU A 353 14.75 -4.88 20.38
CA GLU A 353 13.69 -5.30 19.48
C GLU A 353 13.98 -4.87 18.03
N GLY A 354 13.66 -5.74 17.08
CA GLY A 354 13.79 -5.48 15.64
C GLY A 354 14.80 -6.37 14.93
N LYS A 355 15.19 -5.99 13.72
CA LYS A 355 16.18 -6.70 12.89
C LYS A 355 17.56 -6.09 13.13
N ILE A 356 18.22 -6.53 14.21
CA ILE A 356 19.50 -5.99 14.66
C ILE A 356 20.66 -6.46 13.77
N GLY A 357 21.53 -5.52 13.43
CA GLY A 357 22.83 -5.76 12.81
C GLY A 357 23.92 -4.93 13.48
N ILE A 358 25.17 -5.35 13.29
CA ILE A 358 26.35 -4.73 13.90
C ILE A 358 27.31 -4.36 12.78
N SER A 359 27.63 -3.08 12.62
CA SER A 359 28.61 -2.60 11.64
C SER A 359 29.90 -2.18 12.33
N ALA A 360 31.02 -2.76 11.89
CA ALA A 360 32.36 -2.42 12.38
C ALA A 360 33.36 -2.48 11.22
N GLN A 361 34.16 -1.42 11.05
CA GLN A 361 35.21 -1.33 10.02
C GLN A 361 34.73 -1.72 8.59
N GLY A 362 33.53 -1.30 8.21
CA GLY A 362 32.95 -1.60 6.89
C GLY A 362 32.40 -3.01 6.73
N ARG A 363 32.46 -3.87 7.75
CA ARG A 363 31.78 -5.18 7.78
C ARG A 363 30.46 -5.09 8.53
N ILE A 364 29.47 -5.87 8.09
CA ILE A 364 28.17 -5.99 8.74
C ILE A 364 28.00 -7.43 9.23
N TYR A 365 27.69 -7.56 10.51
CA TYR A 365 27.38 -8.81 11.19
C TYR A 365 25.89 -8.81 11.50
N ASN A 366 25.14 -9.75 10.93
CA ASN A 366 23.71 -9.86 11.19
C ASN A 366 23.46 -10.58 12.50
N GLY A 367 22.54 -10.06 13.31
CA GLY A 367 22.17 -10.61 14.60
C GLY A 367 22.64 -9.76 15.78
N THR A 368 22.41 -10.30 16.97
CA THR A 368 22.59 -9.62 18.26
C THR A 368 23.95 -9.86 18.91
N LYS A 369 24.80 -10.68 18.30
CA LYS A 369 26.13 -11.01 18.83
C LYS A 369 27.14 -11.16 17.71
N ALA A 370 28.31 -10.54 17.86
CA ALA A 370 29.40 -10.62 16.89
C ALA A 370 30.77 -10.50 17.57
N SER A 371 31.78 -11.14 16.98
CA SER A 371 33.19 -10.86 17.29
C SER A 371 33.74 -9.98 16.17
N VAL A 372 34.10 -8.74 16.52
CA VAL A 372 34.61 -7.75 15.56
C VAL A 372 36.13 -7.66 15.68
N ASP A 373 36.80 -7.37 14.56
CA ASP A 373 38.23 -7.06 14.60
C ASP A 373 38.42 -5.65 15.17
N THR A 374 39.13 -5.53 16.29
CA THR A 374 39.40 -4.25 16.95
C THR A 374 40.57 -3.51 16.33
N GLY A 375 41.32 -4.14 15.41
CA GLY A 375 42.54 -3.58 14.81
C GLY A 375 43.62 -3.26 15.85
N PHE A 376 44.43 -2.23 15.56
CA PHE A 376 45.54 -1.76 16.41
C PHE A 376 45.38 -0.32 16.91
N LEU A 377 44.19 0.26 16.79
CA LEU A 377 43.92 1.59 17.35
C LEU A 377 43.59 1.50 18.86
N PRO A 378 43.80 2.58 19.64
CA PRO A 378 43.48 2.61 21.08
C PRO A 378 42.01 2.33 21.39
N PHE A 379 41.14 2.58 20.42
CA PHE A 379 39.71 2.32 20.51
C PHE A 379 39.21 1.73 19.20
N TYR A 380 38.13 0.98 19.29
CA TYR A 380 37.35 0.56 18.13
C TYR A 380 35.91 1.06 18.27
N GLU A 381 35.26 1.27 17.13
CA GLU A 381 33.90 1.78 17.02
C GLU A 381 32.99 0.75 16.36
N VAL A 382 31.77 0.69 16.87
CA VAL A 382 30.73 -0.22 16.39
C VAL A 382 29.44 0.56 16.24
N THR A 383 28.85 0.51 15.06
CA THR A 383 27.53 1.09 14.79
C THR A 383 26.47 0.00 14.82
N ILE A 384 25.48 0.15 15.68
CA ILE A 384 24.33 -0.74 15.71
C ILE A 384 23.34 -0.31 14.64
N LEU A 385 22.90 -1.28 13.85
CA LEU A 385 21.87 -1.14 12.83
C LEU A 385 20.57 -1.78 13.33
N ASN A 386 19.42 -1.20 12.98
CA ASN A 386 18.12 -1.85 13.10
C ASN A 386 17.41 -1.72 11.74
N TYR A 387 16.89 -2.83 11.21
CA TYR A 387 16.37 -2.91 9.83
C TYR A 387 17.35 -2.33 8.80
N GLY A 388 18.66 -2.55 9.01
CA GLY A 388 19.73 -2.05 8.13
C GLY A 388 20.04 -0.55 8.23
N LYS A 389 19.31 0.22 9.06
CA LYS A 389 19.56 1.66 9.30
C LYS A 389 20.37 1.86 10.58
N PRO A 390 21.36 2.77 10.60
CA PRO A 390 22.13 3.06 11.80
C PRO A 390 21.27 3.74 12.87
N ILE A 391 21.35 3.23 14.11
CA ILE A 391 20.58 3.77 15.26
C ILE A 391 21.46 4.34 16.37
N ALA A 392 22.68 3.82 16.55
CA ALA A 392 23.62 4.31 17.56
C ALA A 392 25.05 3.83 17.27
N THR A 393 26.04 4.63 17.62
CA THR A 393 27.47 4.27 17.53
C THR A 393 28.07 4.23 18.92
N TYR A 394 28.80 3.17 19.22
CA TYR A 394 29.45 2.92 20.49
C TYR A 394 30.96 2.76 20.28
N ARG A 395 31.72 3.13 21.30
CA ARG A 395 33.19 3.07 21.29
C ARG A 395 33.68 2.34 22.52
N CYS A 396 34.66 1.46 22.34
CA CYS A 396 35.31 0.74 23.44
C CYS A 396 36.83 0.76 23.27
N TYR A 397 37.56 0.65 24.37
CA TYR A 397 39.02 0.59 24.35
C TYR A 397 39.49 -0.76 23.82
N ASN A 398 40.64 -0.76 23.14
CA ASN A 398 41.22 -1.96 22.56
C ASN A 398 42.32 -2.55 23.46
N SER A 399 42.05 -3.72 24.03
CA SER A 399 43.02 -4.45 24.85
C SER A 399 44.36 -4.72 24.16
N ARG A 400 44.35 -5.03 22.85
CA ARG A 400 45.57 -5.31 22.08
C ARG A 400 46.48 -4.08 22.03
N PHE A 401 45.90 -2.90 21.79
CA PHE A 401 46.66 -1.66 21.82
C PHE A 401 47.23 -1.37 23.20
N THR A 402 46.43 -1.55 24.26
CA THR A 402 46.89 -1.32 25.64
C THR A 402 48.07 -2.23 26.00
N ILE A 403 48.02 -3.51 25.62
CA ILE A 403 49.11 -4.47 25.87
C ILE A 403 50.37 -4.07 25.09
N ILE A 404 50.24 -3.80 23.78
CA ILE A 404 51.37 -3.44 22.92
C ILE A 404 52.02 -2.13 23.36
N SER A 405 51.22 -1.09 23.64
CA SER A 405 51.72 0.20 24.10
C SER A 405 52.42 0.09 25.46
N SER A 406 51.88 -0.72 26.39
CA SER A 406 52.52 -0.99 27.68
C SER A 406 53.86 -1.70 27.51
N LEU A 407 53.93 -2.73 26.65
CA LEU A 407 55.18 -3.44 26.35
C LEU A 407 56.21 -2.52 25.67
N LEU A 408 55.79 -1.67 24.74
CA LEU A 408 56.66 -0.68 24.10
C LEU A 408 57.20 0.34 25.10
N ALA A 409 56.33 0.84 26.00
CA ALA A 409 56.74 1.78 27.04
C ALA A 409 57.78 1.15 27.98
N ILE A 410 57.57 -0.10 28.42
CA ILE A 410 58.53 -0.85 29.23
C ILE A 410 59.86 -1.01 28.49
N LEU A 411 59.82 -1.36 27.21
CA LEU A 411 61.02 -1.51 26.38
C LEU A 411 61.80 -0.18 26.24
N ILE A 412 61.09 0.92 25.95
CA ILE A 412 61.70 2.25 25.83
C ILE A 412 62.34 2.68 27.15
N ILE A 413 61.64 2.49 28.28
CA ILE A 413 62.16 2.79 29.62
C ILE A 413 63.42 1.96 29.89
N ALA A 414 63.42 0.67 29.57
CA ALA A 414 64.59 -0.20 29.73
C ALA A 414 65.79 0.26 28.88
N ILE A 415 65.55 0.69 27.63
CA ILE A 415 66.59 1.25 26.76
C ILE A 415 67.15 2.56 27.33
N ILE A 416 66.29 3.46 27.81
CA ILE A 416 66.70 4.73 28.43
C ILE A 416 67.51 4.46 29.70
N LEU A 417 67.05 3.58 30.59
CA LEU A 417 67.77 3.20 31.81
C LEU A 417 69.14 2.61 31.48
N LYS A 418 69.22 1.70 30.49
CA LYS A 418 70.49 1.12 30.04
C LYS A 418 71.46 2.20 29.55
N LYS A 419 70.97 3.20 28.81
CA LYS A 419 71.79 4.30 28.30
C LYS A 419 72.26 5.27 29.41
N PHE A 420 71.45 5.47 30.44
CA PHE A 420 71.83 6.24 31.63
C PHE A 420 72.86 5.49 32.50
N LEU A 421 72.66 4.20 32.74
CA LEU A 421 73.58 3.36 33.51
C LEU A 421 74.92 3.14 32.78
N GLY A 422 74.92 3.05 31.45
CA GLY A 422 76.13 2.95 30.63
C GLY A 422 76.96 4.24 30.53
N LYS A 423 76.45 5.38 31.02
CA LYS A 423 77.21 6.64 31.17
C LYS A 423 77.87 6.80 32.55
N TRP A 424 77.58 5.90 33.49
CA TRP A 424 78.13 5.89 34.86
C TRP A 424 79.24 4.83 35.05
N ARG A 425 79.61 4.13 33.98
CA ARG A 425 80.88 3.42 33.82
C ARG A 425 81.69 4.16 32.79
#